data_AF-A0AAV1W8B5-F1
#
_entry.id   AF-A0AAV1W8B5-F1
#
_cell.length_a   1.000
_cell.length_b   1.000
_cell.length_c   1.000
_cell.angle_alpha   90.00
_cell.angle_beta   90.00
_cell.angle_gamma   90.00
#
_symmetry.space_group_name_H-M   'P 1'
#
loop_
_entity.id
_entity.type
_entity.pdbx_description
1 polymer ?
#
loop_
_entity_poly.entity_id
_entity_poly.type
_entity_poly.pdbx_seq_one_letter_code
_entity_poly.pdbx_strand_id
1 'polypeptide(L)'
;MGNKVGTFFSATLLLWLLSVLFQTLFNHRTDLLSIIAGSLFYQTSNFLIRLFFSTHANSNPLFVNTSVSLLHSSITSVSVIFVLFRQLVSHGLSGMFDHSQLVEGTWPWAFEALCFSCGYFAYDQWDMLHHHLYNGWIPSILVHHLVLLICFTLALYRNVTINYLILTLICELHSIFLHVRKVRRMVGIRDRKSIIVQLEWLLNWGTFFVARVASHILITVKLIKDAHKFERGIVLPLALCGMAGMNILNIGLGMDLFKAFKRERKTQQSNKHHHGE
;
A
#
# COMPACT_ATOMS: atom_id res chain seq x y z
N MET A 1 -22.31 -8.61 14.29
CA MET A 1 -22.09 -7.49 13.33
C MET A 1 -20.77 -7.62 12.56
N GLY A 2 -19.65 -7.99 13.20
CA GLY A 2 -18.37 -8.26 12.50
C GLY A 2 -18.48 -9.26 11.34
N ASN A 3 -19.36 -10.27 11.47
CA ASN A 3 -19.61 -11.25 10.40
C ASN A 3 -20.07 -10.58 9.08
N LYS A 4 -20.95 -9.57 9.11
CA LYS A 4 -21.46 -8.93 7.88
C LYS A 4 -20.36 -8.16 7.12
N VAL A 5 -19.48 -7.47 7.86
CA VAL A 5 -18.35 -6.73 7.26
C VAL A 5 -17.37 -7.70 6.62
N GLY A 6 -16.98 -8.76 7.35
CA GLY A 6 -16.14 -9.83 6.81
C GLY A 6 -16.73 -10.45 5.56
N THR A 7 -18.02 -10.83 5.57
CA THR A 7 -18.70 -11.38 4.40
C THR A 7 -18.66 -10.46 3.18
N PHE A 8 -18.86 -9.15 3.37
CA PHE A 8 -18.79 -8.18 2.27
C PHE A 8 -17.40 -8.15 1.60
N PHE A 9 -16.33 -8.05 2.39
CA PHE A 9 -14.96 -8.02 1.87
C PHE A 9 -14.51 -9.37 1.31
N SER A 10 -14.99 -10.49 1.86
CA SER A 10 -14.76 -11.81 1.29
C SER A 10 -15.48 -11.99 -0.05
N ALA A 11 -16.74 -11.54 -0.16
CA ALA A 11 -17.51 -11.64 -1.40
C ALA A 11 -16.90 -10.78 -2.51
N THR A 12 -16.49 -9.55 -2.21
CA THR A 12 -15.82 -8.68 -3.19
C THR A 12 -14.46 -9.24 -3.62
N LEU A 13 -13.68 -9.83 -2.70
CA LEU A 13 -12.43 -10.50 -3.05
C LEU A 13 -12.65 -11.73 -3.93
N LEU A 14 -13.69 -12.52 -3.65
CA LEU A 14 -14.04 -13.68 -4.48
C LEU A 14 -14.46 -13.25 -5.89
N LEU A 15 -15.32 -12.24 -6.01
CA LEU A 15 -15.73 -11.69 -7.30
C LEU A 15 -14.53 -11.14 -8.08
N TRP A 16 -13.63 -10.44 -7.40
CA TRP A 16 -12.37 -9.96 -7.98
C TRP A 16 -11.51 -11.12 -8.50
N LEU A 17 -11.32 -12.19 -7.71
CA LEU A 17 -10.54 -13.35 -8.10
C LEU A 17 -11.14 -14.05 -9.32
N LEU A 18 -12.46 -14.26 -9.32
CA LEU A 18 -13.18 -14.83 -10.46
C LEU A 18 -13.01 -13.97 -11.73
N SER A 19 -13.02 -12.64 -11.60
CA SER A 19 -12.74 -11.73 -12.71
C SER A 19 -11.33 -11.90 -13.26
N VAL A 20 -10.31 -11.97 -12.40
CA VAL A 20 -8.90 -12.14 -12.83
C VAL A 20 -8.70 -13.49 -13.50
N LEU A 21 -9.26 -14.57 -12.92
CA LEU A 21 -9.21 -15.90 -13.51
C LEU A 21 -9.94 -15.94 -14.85
N PHE A 22 -11.08 -15.27 -14.97
CA PHE A 22 -11.82 -15.18 -16.23
C PHE A 22 -10.97 -14.53 -17.33
N GLN A 23 -10.36 -13.38 -17.05
CA GLN A 23 -9.48 -12.68 -18.00
C GLN A 23 -8.26 -13.52 -18.38
N THR A 24 -7.67 -14.22 -17.41
CA THR A 24 -6.46 -15.04 -17.63
C THR A 24 -6.77 -16.29 -18.47
N LEU A 25 -7.83 -17.02 -18.12
CA LEU A 25 -8.14 -18.32 -18.71
C LEU A 25 -8.94 -18.21 -20.02
N PHE A 26 -9.97 -17.37 -20.05
CA PHE A 26 -10.88 -17.27 -21.19
C PHE A 26 -10.47 -16.20 -22.21
N ASN A 27 -9.86 -15.11 -21.76
CA ASN A 27 -9.35 -14.06 -22.65
C ASN A 27 -7.85 -14.19 -22.94
N HIS A 28 -7.23 -15.30 -22.51
CA HIS A 28 -5.81 -15.64 -22.74
C HIS A 28 -4.81 -14.55 -22.35
N ARG A 29 -5.13 -13.74 -21.32
CA ARG A 29 -4.26 -12.68 -20.78
C ARG A 29 -3.20 -13.25 -19.84
N THR A 30 -2.17 -13.89 -20.42
CA THR A 30 -1.07 -14.52 -19.66
C THR A 30 -0.19 -13.52 -18.90
N ASP A 31 -0.19 -12.26 -19.31
CA ASP A 31 0.45 -11.14 -18.61
C ASP A 31 -0.09 -10.96 -17.17
N LEU A 32 -1.37 -11.27 -16.95
CA LEU A 32 -2.01 -11.20 -15.63
C LEU A 32 -1.59 -12.33 -14.67
N LEU A 33 -0.89 -13.37 -15.14
CA LEU A 33 -0.35 -14.42 -14.27
C LEU A 33 0.62 -13.86 -13.23
N SER A 34 1.24 -12.71 -13.50
CA SER A 34 2.07 -11.99 -12.55
C SER A 34 1.32 -11.60 -11.26
N ILE A 35 0.00 -11.38 -11.34
CA ILE A 35 -0.86 -11.15 -10.15
C ILE A 35 -0.89 -12.42 -9.29
N ILE A 36 -1.13 -13.58 -9.92
CA ILE A 36 -1.19 -14.88 -9.23
C ILE A 36 0.17 -15.22 -8.62
N ALA A 37 1.25 -15.01 -9.36
CA ALA A 37 2.61 -15.21 -8.88
C ALA A 37 2.92 -14.31 -7.66
N GLY A 38 2.50 -13.04 -7.69
CA GLY A 38 2.60 -12.14 -6.55
C GLY A 38 1.86 -12.66 -5.32
N SER A 39 0.59 -13.05 -5.47
CA SER A 39 -0.21 -13.61 -4.38
C SER A 39 0.45 -14.86 -3.77
N LEU A 40 0.95 -15.78 -4.60
CA LEU A 40 1.65 -16.98 -4.16
C LEU A 40 2.95 -16.65 -3.43
N PHE A 41 3.74 -15.70 -3.94
CA PHE A 41 4.97 -15.26 -3.29
C PHE A 41 4.74 -14.77 -1.86
N TYR A 42 3.72 -13.93 -1.64
CA TYR A 42 3.42 -13.43 -0.30
C TYR A 42 2.78 -14.47 0.61
N GLN A 43 1.97 -15.39 0.05
CA GLN A 43 1.46 -16.54 0.79
C GLN A 43 2.61 -17.45 1.28
N THR A 44 3.58 -17.74 0.40
CA THR A 44 4.79 -18.48 0.78
C THR A 44 5.62 -17.71 1.81
N SER A 45 5.76 -16.39 1.66
CA SER A 45 6.46 -15.55 2.64
C SER A 45 5.80 -15.59 4.02
N ASN A 46 4.48 -15.55 4.09
CA ASN A 46 3.72 -15.71 5.34
C ASN A 46 4.01 -17.07 6.00
N PHE A 47 3.96 -18.15 5.22
CA PHE A 47 4.29 -19.49 5.69
C PHE A 47 5.72 -19.57 6.24
N LEU A 48 6.71 -19.04 5.50
CA LEU A 48 8.11 -19.02 5.92
C LEU A 48 8.31 -18.20 7.21
N ILE A 49 7.69 -17.03 7.32
CA ILE A 49 7.77 -16.20 8.53
C ILE A 49 7.20 -16.97 9.73
N ARG A 50 6.05 -17.65 9.58
CA ARG A 50 5.49 -18.49 10.65
C ARG A 50 6.42 -19.63 11.03
N LEU A 51 7.07 -20.26 10.06
CA LEU A 51 8.01 -21.35 10.29
C LEU A 51 9.24 -20.88 11.07
N PHE A 52 9.89 -19.79 10.65
CA PHE A 52 11.13 -19.31 11.28
C PHE A 52 10.92 -18.64 12.64
N PHE A 53 9.78 -17.96 12.85
CA PHE A 53 9.50 -17.23 14.10
C PHE A 53 8.61 -18.02 15.07
N SER A 54 8.44 -19.33 14.84
CA SER A 54 7.61 -20.25 15.64
C SER A 54 8.00 -20.33 17.13
N THR A 55 9.23 -19.95 17.48
CA THR A 55 9.81 -20.18 18.83
C THR A 55 9.64 -19.03 19.84
N HIS A 56 9.17 -17.82 19.47
CA HIS A 56 9.07 -16.70 20.43
C HIS A 56 7.65 -16.38 20.93
N ALA A 57 6.62 -16.77 20.18
CA ALA A 57 5.22 -16.61 20.56
C ALA A 57 4.40 -17.44 19.58
N ASN A 58 3.44 -18.21 20.07
CA ASN A 58 2.58 -19.03 19.22
C ASN A 58 1.72 -18.10 18.32
N SER A 59 2.27 -17.78 17.14
CA SER A 59 1.68 -17.19 15.93
C SER A 59 0.76 -15.98 16.07
N ASN A 60 1.19 -14.86 16.66
CA ASN A 60 0.41 -13.62 16.60
C ASN A 60 0.16 -13.24 15.13
N PRO A 61 -1.06 -13.40 14.58
CA PRO A 61 -1.27 -13.25 13.14
C PRO A 61 -1.01 -11.82 12.68
N LEU A 62 -1.20 -10.84 13.57
CA LEU A 62 -0.90 -9.43 13.29
C LEU A 62 0.59 -9.19 13.07
N PHE A 63 1.47 -9.91 13.78
CA PHE A 63 2.92 -9.80 13.60
C PHE A 63 3.35 -10.35 12.24
N VAL A 64 2.84 -11.53 11.88
CA VAL A 64 3.13 -12.16 10.58
C VAL A 64 2.62 -11.27 9.45
N ASN A 65 1.36 -10.86 9.53
CA ASN A 65 0.74 -9.94 8.57
C ASN A 65 1.58 -8.67 8.39
N THR A 66 1.92 -7.98 9.49
CA THR A 66 2.75 -6.77 9.43
C THR A 66 4.14 -7.02 8.84
N SER A 67 4.73 -8.20 9.08
CA SER A 67 6.04 -8.57 8.52
C SER A 67 5.97 -8.82 7.02
N VAL A 68 4.89 -9.45 6.53
CA VAL A 68 4.65 -9.61 5.09
C VAL A 68 4.35 -8.25 4.43
N SER A 69 3.60 -7.36 5.10
CA SER A 69 3.40 -5.98 4.62
C SER A 69 4.71 -5.18 4.56
N LEU A 70 5.62 -5.41 5.51
CA LEU A 70 6.96 -4.81 5.47
C LEU A 70 7.76 -5.31 4.26
N LEU A 71 7.71 -6.60 3.98
CA LEU A 71 8.34 -7.18 2.79
C LEU A 71 7.75 -6.57 1.51
N HIS A 72 6.43 -6.47 1.43
CA HIS A 72 5.74 -5.86 0.29
C HIS A 72 6.13 -4.41 0.05
N SER A 73 6.03 -3.58 1.08
CA SER A 73 6.36 -2.16 0.99
C SER A 73 7.83 -1.96 0.61
N SER A 74 8.73 -2.83 1.07
CA SER A 74 10.15 -2.82 0.69
C SER A 74 10.35 -3.17 -0.79
N ILE A 75 9.79 -4.30 -1.26
CA ILE A 75 9.90 -4.74 -2.66
C ILE A 75 9.27 -3.71 -3.61
N THR A 76 8.05 -3.27 -3.30
CA THR A 76 7.32 -2.30 -4.13
C THR A 76 8.06 -0.97 -4.19
N SER A 77 8.60 -0.48 -3.07
CA SER A 77 9.39 0.75 -3.06
C SER A 77 10.64 0.66 -3.93
N VAL A 78 11.36 -0.46 -3.87
CA VAL A 78 12.54 -0.69 -4.73
C VAL A 78 12.13 -0.71 -6.21
N SER A 79 11.05 -1.42 -6.56
CA SER A 79 10.53 -1.48 -7.93
C SER A 79 10.09 -0.11 -8.43
N VAL A 80 9.35 0.66 -7.62
CA VAL A 80 8.91 2.02 -7.97
C VAL A 80 10.09 2.95 -8.15
N ILE A 81 11.06 2.97 -7.22
CA ILE A 81 12.27 3.79 -7.36
C ILE A 81 13.02 3.42 -8.65
N PHE A 82 13.15 2.12 -8.95
CA PHE A 82 13.80 1.66 -10.16
C PHE A 82 13.09 2.14 -11.43
N VAL A 83 11.77 1.98 -11.51
CA VAL A 83 10.95 2.46 -12.64
C VAL A 83 11.10 3.98 -12.82
N LEU A 84 10.95 4.74 -11.74
CA LEU A 84 11.04 6.20 -11.77
C LEU A 84 12.43 6.69 -12.13
N PHE A 85 13.48 6.06 -11.60
CA PHE A 85 14.86 6.38 -11.93
C PHE A 85 15.14 6.15 -13.41
N ARG A 86 14.73 5.00 -13.96
CA ARG A 86 14.91 4.72 -15.39
C ARG A 86 14.14 5.71 -16.27
N GLN A 87 12.92 6.06 -15.89
CA GLN A 87 12.12 7.01 -16.66
C GLN A 87 12.69 8.43 -16.59
N LEU A 88 13.16 8.85 -15.40
CA LEU A 88 13.79 10.14 -15.20
C LEU A 88 15.08 10.28 -16.03
N VAL A 89 15.91 9.24 -16.08
CA VAL A 89 17.17 9.25 -16.85
C VAL A 89 16.91 9.27 -18.36
N SER A 90 15.87 8.58 -18.84
CA SER A 90 15.61 8.44 -20.28
C SER A 90 14.81 9.60 -20.89
N HIS A 91 13.84 10.15 -20.16
CA HIS A 91 12.88 11.14 -20.71
C HIS A 91 12.89 12.47 -19.95
N GLY A 92 13.68 12.58 -18.88
CA GLY A 92 13.68 13.74 -18.00
C GLY A 92 12.37 13.90 -17.22
N LEU A 93 12.35 14.88 -16.32
CA LEU A 93 11.20 15.09 -15.43
C LEU A 93 9.98 15.61 -16.20
N SER A 94 10.18 16.50 -17.18
CA SER A 94 9.07 17.03 -17.98
C SER A 94 8.42 15.96 -18.85
N GLY A 95 9.23 15.08 -19.48
CA GLY A 95 8.70 14.00 -20.32
C GLY A 95 7.96 12.94 -19.51
N MET A 96 8.43 12.64 -18.29
CA MET A 96 7.77 11.71 -17.39
C MET A 96 6.34 12.14 -17.01
N PHE A 97 6.07 13.45 -16.92
CA PHE A 97 4.75 13.97 -16.56
C PHE A 97 3.85 14.31 -17.76
N ASP A 98 4.22 13.91 -18.99
CA ASP A 98 3.35 14.10 -20.13
C ASP A 98 2.08 13.22 -20.05
N HIS A 99 0.98 13.72 -20.59
CA HIS A 99 -0.32 13.05 -20.53
C HIS A 99 -0.29 11.69 -21.22
N SER A 100 0.25 11.65 -22.45
CA SER A 100 0.38 10.43 -23.25
C SER A 100 1.16 9.36 -22.50
N GLN A 101 2.27 9.77 -21.87
CA GLN A 101 3.11 8.89 -21.06
C GLN A 101 2.38 8.37 -19.82
N LEU A 102 1.60 9.19 -19.12
CA LEU A 102 0.95 8.80 -17.87
C LEU A 102 -0.35 8.01 -18.05
N VAL A 103 -1.10 8.25 -19.12
CA VAL A 103 -2.43 7.64 -19.36
C VAL A 103 -2.36 6.48 -20.33
N GLU A 104 -1.70 6.65 -21.47
CA GLU A 104 -1.71 5.68 -22.57
C GLU A 104 -0.46 4.78 -22.54
N GLY A 105 0.67 5.33 -22.09
CA GLY A 105 1.92 4.61 -21.97
C GLY A 105 2.00 3.71 -20.74
N THR A 106 2.91 2.75 -20.82
CA THR A 106 3.32 1.89 -19.71
C THR A 106 4.84 1.91 -19.63
N TRP A 107 5.38 2.42 -18.52
CA TRP A 107 6.83 2.46 -18.34
C TRP A 107 7.40 1.04 -18.22
N PRO A 108 8.65 0.80 -18.64
CA PRO A 108 9.28 -0.50 -18.46
C PRO A 108 9.22 -0.93 -16.99
N TRP A 109 8.78 -2.17 -16.73
CA TRP A 109 8.58 -2.77 -15.40
C TRP A 109 7.40 -2.24 -14.58
N ALA A 110 6.68 -1.22 -15.06
CA ALA A 110 5.51 -0.67 -14.37
C ALA A 110 4.35 -1.67 -14.30
N PHE A 111 4.10 -2.39 -15.41
CA PHE A 111 3.03 -3.38 -15.46
C PHE A 111 3.27 -4.52 -14.46
N GLU A 112 4.47 -5.07 -14.45
CA GLU A 112 4.87 -6.18 -13.59
C GLU A 112 4.86 -5.75 -12.11
N ALA A 113 5.40 -4.57 -11.81
CA ALA A 113 5.36 -4.02 -10.46
C ALA A 113 3.91 -3.84 -9.98
N LEU A 114 3.03 -3.30 -10.82
CA LEU A 114 1.62 -3.10 -10.48
C LEU A 114 0.89 -4.44 -10.30
N CYS A 115 1.12 -5.42 -11.18
CA CYS A 115 0.59 -6.79 -11.05
C CYS A 115 1.04 -7.44 -9.74
N PHE A 116 2.33 -7.38 -9.42
CA PHE A 116 2.88 -7.99 -8.22
C PHE A 116 2.32 -7.34 -6.95
N SER A 117 2.18 -6.01 -6.94
CA SER A 117 1.51 -5.29 -5.85
C SER A 117 0.02 -5.62 -5.78
N CYS A 118 -0.67 -5.79 -6.91
CA CYS A 118 -2.07 -6.20 -6.93
C CYS A 118 -2.28 -7.58 -6.30
N GLY A 119 -1.38 -8.53 -6.58
CA GLY A 119 -1.36 -9.85 -5.95
C GLY A 119 -1.17 -9.78 -4.43
N TYR A 120 -0.26 -8.92 -3.96
CA TYR A 120 -0.12 -8.64 -2.52
C TYR A 120 -1.43 -8.16 -1.89
N PHE A 121 -2.08 -7.14 -2.46
CA PHE A 121 -3.28 -6.55 -1.84
C PHE A 121 -4.42 -7.58 -1.70
N ALA A 122 -4.54 -8.50 -2.67
CA ALA A 122 -5.50 -9.58 -2.63
C ALA A 122 -5.15 -10.62 -1.55
N TYR A 123 -3.88 -11.05 -1.51
CA TYR A 123 -3.37 -11.94 -0.47
C TYR A 123 -3.54 -11.35 0.94
N ASP A 124 -3.19 -10.09 1.13
CA ASP A 124 -3.21 -9.44 2.45
C ASP A 124 -4.66 -9.19 2.91
N GLN A 125 -5.56 -8.85 1.98
CA GLN A 125 -7.00 -8.81 2.30
C GLN A 125 -7.51 -10.18 2.74
N TRP A 126 -7.12 -11.26 2.05
CA TRP A 126 -7.47 -12.63 2.48
C TRP A 126 -6.91 -12.95 3.88
N ASP A 127 -5.63 -12.67 4.14
CA ASP A 127 -4.97 -12.94 5.42
C ASP A 127 -5.63 -12.15 6.57
N MET A 128 -5.97 -10.89 6.34
CA MET A 128 -6.70 -10.06 7.30
C MET A 128 -8.11 -10.58 7.58
N LEU A 129 -8.83 -11.06 6.56
CA LEU A 129 -10.17 -11.63 6.72
C LEU A 129 -10.13 -12.95 7.47
N HIS A 130 -9.19 -13.83 7.11
CA HIS A 130 -9.03 -15.14 7.73
C HIS A 130 -8.69 -15.00 9.22
N HIS A 131 -7.75 -14.11 9.57
CA HIS A 131 -7.30 -13.92 10.94
C HIS A 131 -8.02 -12.78 11.69
N HIS A 132 -9.05 -12.17 11.10
CA HIS A 132 -9.86 -11.11 11.71
C HIS A 132 -9.03 -9.89 12.16
N LEU A 133 -8.06 -9.47 11.33
CA LEU A 133 -7.11 -8.38 11.64
C LEU A 133 -7.64 -6.99 11.30
N TYR A 134 -8.95 -6.79 11.37
CA TYR A 134 -9.63 -5.55 11.04
C TYR A 134 -10.61 -5.16 12.15
N ASN A 135 -10.86 -3.86 12.30
CA ASN A 135 -11.73 -3.33 13.35
C ASN A 135 -12.65 -2.23 12.83
N GLY A 136 -13.84 -2.13 13.43
CA GLY A 136 -14.84 -1.11 13.11
C GLY A 136 -15.82 -1.51 12.02
N TRP A 137 -16.81 -0.64 11.78
CA TRP A 137 -17.83 -0.85 10.75
C TRP A 137 -17.31 -0.55 9.34
N ILE A 138 -16.45 0.47 9.22
CA ILE A 138 -15.73 0.81 8.00
C ILE A 138 -14.23 0.62 8.29
N PRO A 139 -13.72 -0.63 8.22
CA PRO A 139 -12.31 -0.91 8.46
C PRO A 139 -11.46 -0.23 7.38
N SER A 140 -10.77 0.85 7.75
CA SER A 140 -10.00 1.70 6.81
C SER A 140 -8.99 0.90 5.98
N ILE A 141 -8.35 -0.11 6.57
CA ILE A 141 -7.39 -0.97 5.87
C ILE A 141 -8.06 -1.86 4.82
N LEU A 142 -9.23 -2.45 5.09
CA LEU A 142 -9.93 -3.24 4.07
C LEU A 142 -10.51 -2.36 2.97
N VAL A 143 -10.99 -1.16 3.31
CA VAL A 143 -11.43 -0.17 2.30
C VAL A 143 -10.27 0.26 1.41
N HIS A 144 -9.08 0.49 1.99
CA HIS A 144 -7.86 0.78 1.25
C HIS A 144 -7.55 -0.32 0.22
N HIS A 145 -7.59 -1.59 0.63
CA HIS A 145 -7.32 -2.72 -0.26
C HIS A 145 -8.38 -2.82 -1.37
N LEU A 146 -9.66 -2.64 -1.03
CA LEU A 146 -10.74 -2.66 -2.01
C LEU A 146 -10.57 -1.58 -3.08
N VAL A 147 -10.26 -0.34 -2.68
CA VAL A 147 -10.01 0.78 -3.62
C VAL A 147 -8.84 0.46 -4.55
N LEU A 148 -7.73 -0.04 -3.98
CA LEU A 148 -6.55 -0.41 -4.77
C LEU A 148 -6.83 -1.56 -5.73
N LEU A 149 -7.48 -2.63 -5.28
CA LEU A 149 -7.82 -3.79 -6.12
C LEU A 149 -8.71 -3.40 -7.30
N ILE A 150 -9.67 -2.49 -7.10
CA ILE A 150 -10.54 -1.99 -8.18
C ILE A 150 -9.73 -1.13 -9.16
N CYS A 151 -8.96 -0.15 -8.66
CA CYS A 151 -8.21 0.76 -9.51
C CYS A 151 -7.11 0.04 -10.30
N PHE A 152 -6.37 -0.85 -9.64
CA PHE A 152 -5.25 -1.58 -10.24
C PHE A 152 -5.75 -2.54 -11.30
N THR A 153 -6.78 -3.34 -11.02
CA THR A 153 -7.26 -4.28 -12.03
C THR A 153 -7.92 -3.60 -13.21
N LEU A 154 -8.64 -2.49 -13.03
CA LEU A 154 -9.16 -1.76 -14.20
C LEU A 154 -8.01 -1.25 -15.07
N ALA A 155 -6.98 -0.65 -14.46
CA ALA A 155 -5.80 -0.17 -15.18
C ALA A 155 -5.07 -1.31 -15.92
N LEU A 156 -4.92 -2.48 -15.30
CA LEU A 156 -4.29 -3.66 -15.91
C LEU A 156 -5.13 -4.27 -17.04
N TYR A 157 -6.45 -4.33 -16.88
CA TYR A 157 -7.36 -4.86 -17.91
C TYR A 157 -7.40 -3.98 -19.14
N ARG A 158 -7.42 -2.65 -18.93
CA ARG A 158 -7.51 -1.64 -19.98
C ARG A 158 -6.15 -1.19 -20.51
N ASN A 159 -5.06 -1.52 -19.82
CA ASN A 159 -3.71 -1.03 -20.07
C ASN A 159 -3.64 0.50 -20.15
N VAL A 160 -4.29 1.18 -19.19
CA VAL A 160 -4.33 2.64 -19.10
C VAL A 160 -4.04 3.08 -17.68
N THR A 161 -3.45 4.27 -17.52
CA THR A 161 -3.16 4.92 -16.22
C THR A 161 -2.25 4.12 -15.28
N ILE A 162 -1.55 3.10 -15.78
CA ILE A 162 -0.63 2.28 -14.99
C ILE A 162 0.47 3.14 -14.37
N ASN A 163 1.01 4.08 -15.13
CA ASN A 163 2.07 4.97 -14.66
C ASN A 163 1.59 5.92 -13.56
N TYR A 164 0.33 6.40 -13.61
CA TYR A 164 -0.26 7.11 -12.47
C TYR A 164 -0.30 6.25 -11.22
N LEU A 165 -0.67 4.97 -11.34
CA LEU A 165 -0.71 4.06 -10.19
C LEU A 165 0.69 3.77 -9.63
N ILE A 166 1.71 3.63 -10.49
CA ILE A 166 3.12 3.57 -10.05
C ILE A 166 3.52 4.82 -9.25
N LEU A 167 3.14 6.02 -9.72
CA LEU A 167 3.39 7.25 -8.97
C LEU A 167 2.66 7.26 -7.62
N THR A 168 1.45 6.72 -7.53
CA THR A 168 0.76 6.60 -6.23
C THR A 168 1.44 5.59 -5.30
N LEU A 169 2.06 4.53 -5.82
CA LEU A 169 2.79 3.53 -5.03
C LEU A 169 4.08 4.06 -4.38
N ILE A 170 4.52 5.29 -4.69
CA ILE A 170 5.54 5.99 -3.91
C ILE A 170 5.17 6.01 -2.41
N CYS A 171 3.87 5.99 -2.08
CA CYS A 171 3.39 5.95 -0.70
C CYS A 171 3.85 4.72 0.10
N GLU A 172 4.31 3.65 -0.56
CA GLU A 172 4.88 2.47 0.08
C GLU A 172 6.23 2.77 0.76
N LEU A 173 6.95 3.82 0.35
CA LEU A 173 8.17 4.26 1.05
C LEU A 173 7.87 4.64 2.50
N HIS A 174 6.74 5.31 2.73
CA HIS A 174 6.28 5.61 4.08
C HIS A 174 5.79 4.35 4.80
N SER A 175 5.13 3.42 4.08
CA SER A 175 4.68 2.14 4.65
C SER A 175 5.84 1.34 5.26
N ILE A 176 7.05 1.39 4.68
CA ILE A 176 8.25 0.75 5.27
C ILE A 176 8.47 1.24 6.71
N PHE A 177 8.56 2.55 6.92
CA PHE A 177 8.82 3.13 8.26
C PHE A 177 7.67 2.84 9.23
N LEU A 178 6.42 2.87 8.75
CA LEU A 178 5.25 2.47 9.50
C LEU A 178 5.34 1.01 9.98
N HIS A 179 5.64 0.08 9.09
CA HIS A 179 5.70 -1.35 9.40
C HIS A 179 6.92 -1.70 10.25
N VAL A 180 8.09 -1.13 9.98
CA VAL A 180 9.29 -1.28 10.84
C VAL A 180 8.97 -0.85 12.27
N ARG A 181 8.35 0.32 12.45
CA ARG A 181 7.93 0.80 13.76
C ARG A 181 6.92 -0.15 14.42
N LYS A 182 5.93 -0.62 13.66
CA LYS A 182 4.88 -1.53 14.18
C LYS A 182 5.47 -2.87 14.62
N VAL A 183 6.34 -3.48 13.82
CA VAL A 183 7.09 -4.72 14.14
C VAL A 183 7.96 -4.52 15.38
N ARG A 184 8.79 -3.46 15.41
CA ARG A 184 9.66 -3.14 16.57
C ARG A 184 8.86 -3.08 17.88
N ARG A 185 7.68 -2.45 17.84
CA ARG A 185 6.81 -2.33 19.01
C ARG A 185 6.18 -3.65 19.43
N MET A 186 5.91 -4.56 18.50
CA MET A 186 5.37 -5.89 18.79
C MET A 186 6.41 -6.79 19.48
N VAL A 187 7.68 -6.68 19.11
CA VAL A 187 8.78 -7.44 19.73
C VAL A 187 9.27 -6.83 21.06
N GLY A 188 8.51 -5.91 21.66
CA GLY A 188 8.80 -5.36 22.98
C GLY A 188 9.96 -4.35 23.04
N ILE A 189 10.59 -4.00 21.92
CA ILE A 189 11.71 -3.04 21.88
C ILE A 189 11.15 -1.62 21.99
N ARG A 190 10.82 -1.18 23.22
CA ARG A 190 10.32 0.16 23.53
C ARG A 190 11.42 1.14 23.95
N ASP A 191 12.51 0.63 24.55
CA ASP A 191 13.50 1.43 25.28
C ASP A 191 14.88 1.50 24.61
N ARG A 192 14.94 1.63 23.28
CA ARG A 192 16.21 2.05 22.63
C ARG A 192 16.40 3.55 22.83
N LYS A 193 17.65 3.98 23.09
CA LYS A 193 18.09 5.38 23.28
C LYS A 193 17.23 6.36 22.47
N SER A 194 16.81 7.47 23.09
CA SER A 194 15.90 8.48 22.53
C SER A 194 16.16 8.83 21.05
N ILE A 195 17.42 8.81 20.62
CA ILE A 195 17.88 9.06 19.24
C ILE A 195 17.24 8.14 18.19
N ILE A 196 17.16 6.82 18.43
CA ILE A 196 16.60 5.89 17.43
C ILE A 196 15.10 6.15 17.24
N VAL A 197 14.38 6.37 18.34
CA VAL A 197 12.95 6.69 18.30
C VAL A 197 12.70 8.06 17.69
N GLN A 198 13.57 9.04 17.95
CA GLN A 198 13.52 10.36 17.31
C GLN A 198 13.74 10.27 15.80
N LEU A 199 14.76 9.52 15.36
CA LEU A 199 15.05 9.30 13.94
C LEU A 199 13.90 8.56 13.26
N GLU A 200 13.34 7.54 13.90
CA GLU A 200 12.18 6.81 13.39
C GLU A 200 11.00 7.75 13.18
N TRP A 201 10.68 8.62 14.15
CA TRP A 201 9.61 9.60 13.99
C TRP A 201 9.92 10.65 12.93
N LEU A 202 11.17 11.11 12.83
CA LEU A 202 11.60 12.05 11.80
C LEU A 202 11.40 11.46 10.40
N LEU A 203 11.86 10.22 10.19
CA LEU A 203 11.71 9.50 8.92
C LEU A 203 10.25 9.21 8.62
N ASN A 204 9.47 8.78 9.62
CA ASN A 204 8.05 8.49 9.45
C ASN A 204 7.26 9.76 9.07
N TRP A 205 7.49 10.89 9.74
CA TRP A 205 6.83 12.16 9.37
C TRP A 205 7.33 12.70 8.04
N GLY A 206 8.64 12.72 7.81
CA GLY A 206 9.22 13.21 6.57
C GLY A 206 8.69 12.44 5.36
N THR A 207 8.68 11.10 5.44
CA THR A 207 8.13 10.27 4.37
C THR A 207 6.60 10.35 4.27
N PHE A 208 5.86 10.53 5.37
CA PHE A 208 4.42 10.78 5.28
C PHE A 208 4.09 12.02 4.44
N PHE A 209 4.76 13.14 4.73
CA PHE A 209 4.51 14.38 3.99
C PHE A 209 4.97 14.33 2.55
N VAL A 210 6.12 13.71 2.27
CA VAL A 210 6.65 13.63 0.90
C VAL A 210 5.94 12.55 0.07
N ALA A 211 5.91 11.32 0.56
CA ALA A 211 5.50 10.14 -0.19
C ALA A 211 3.99 9.92 -0.22
N ARG A 212 3.22 10.54 0.68
CA ARG A 212 1.75 10.49 0.68
C ARG A 212 1.12 11.83 0.38
N VAL A 213 1.40 12.86 1.19
CA VAL A 213 0.69 14.15 1.05
C VAL A 213 1.09 14.86 -0.24
N ALA A 214 2.36 15.18 -0.43
CA ALA A 214 2.84 15.93 -1.59
C ALA A 214 2.61 15.16 -2.90
N SER A 215 3.01 13.89 -2.96
CA SER A 215 2.83 13.04 -4.14
C SER A 215 1.35 12.90 -4.54
N HIS A 216 0.44 12.60 -3.60
CA HIS A 216 -0.97 12.44 -3.94
C HIS A 216 -1.62 13.77 -4.35
N ILE A 217 -1.24 14.90 -3.72
CA ILE A 217 -1.69 16.22 -4.16
C ILE A 217 -1.22 16.50 -5.59
N LEU A 218 0.06 16.25 -5.90
CA LEU A 218 0.62 16.44 -7.23
C LEU A 218 -0.13 15.60 -8.28
N ILE A 219 -0.38 14.32 -8.00
CA ILE A 219 -1.14 13.42 -8.88
C ILE A 219 -2.58 13.92 -9.05
N THR A 220 -3.24 14.32 -7.97
CA THR A 220 -4.62 14.84 -8.01
C THR A 220 -4.70 16.12 -8.86
N VAL A 221 -3.80 17.07 -8.64
CA VAL A 221 -3.71 18.30 -9.43
C VAL A 221 -3.44 17.99 -10.89
N LYS A 222 -2.56 17.02 -11.18
CA LYS A 222 -2.26 16.62 -12.56
C LYS A 222 -3.48 16.01 -13.26
N LEU A 223 -4.21 15.11 -12.60
CA LEU A 223 -5.45 14.54 -13.13
C LEU A 223 -6.49 15.61 -13.44
N ILE A 224 -6.65 16.60 -12.55
CA ILE A 224 -7.59 17.71 -12.77
C ILE A 224 -7.16 18.59 -13.95
N LYS A 225 -5.86 18.94 -14.03
CA LYS A 225 -5.34 19.75 -15.14
C LYS A 225 -5.49 19.04 -16.49
N ASP A 226 -5.25 17.74 -16.51
CA ASP A 226 -5.36 16.91 -17.70
C ASP A 226 -6.79 16.41 -17.98
N ALA A 227 -7.78 16.73 -17.14
CA ALA A 227 -9.13 16.17 -17.24
C ALA A 227 -9.74 16.30 -18.65
N HIS A 228 -9.46 17.41 -19.35
CA HIS A 228 -9.93 17.67 -20.71
C HIS A 228 -9.27 16.79 -21.79
N LYS A 229 -8.13 16.16 -21.48
CA LYS A 229 -7.39 15.26 -22.39
C LYS A 229 -7.85 13.81 -22.29
N PHE A 230 -8.54 13.45 -21.20
CA PHE A 230 -9.09 12.11 -21.06
C PHE A 230 -10.24 11.90 -22.05
N GLU A 231 -10.24 10.74 -22.69
CA GLU A 231 -11.37 10.29 -23.49
C GLU A 231 -12.64 10.17 -22.63
N ARG A 232 -13.81 10.33 -23.27
CA ARG A 232 -15.10 10.15 -22.60
C ARG A 232 -15.23 8.68 -22.16
N GLY A 233 -15.29 8.46 -20.85
CA GLY A 233 -15.41 7.11 -20.31
C GLY A 233 -15.28 7.06 -18.80
N ILE A 234 -15.11 5.84 -18.28
CA ILE A 234 -15.06 5.57 -16.83
C ILE A 234 -13.69 5.84 -16.19
N VAL A 235 -12.63 6.02 -17.00
CA VAL A 235 -11.24 6.11 -16.52
C VAL A 235 -11.03 7.33 -15.62
N LEU A 236 -11.37 8.53 -16.10
CA LEU A 236 -11.20 9.76 -15.32
C LEU A 236 -12.05 9.80 -14.05
N PRO A 237 -13.38 9.50 -14.09
CA PRO A 237 -14.18 9.42 -12.88
C PRO A 237 -13.62 8.43 -11.86
N LEU A 238 -13.19 7.24 -12.31
CA LEU A 238 -12.61 6.26 -11.40
C LEU A 238 -11.28 6.73 -10.81
N ALA A 239 -10.39 7.32 -11.61
CA ALA A 239 -9.11 7.84 -11.14
C ALA A 239 -9.30 8.94 -10.08
N LEU A 240 -10.23 9.87 -10.31
CA LEU A 240 -10.57 10.92 -9.33
C LEU A 240 -11.20 10.34 -8.06
N CYS A 241 -12.12 9.39 -8.18
CA CYS A 241 -12.72 8.69 -7.04
C CYS A 241 -11.68 7.91 -6.22
N GLY A 242 -10.77 7.20 -6.90
CA GLY A 242 -9.66 6.48 -6.28
C GLY A 242 -8.74 7.43 -5.52
N MET A 243 -8.33 8.53 -6.14
CA MET A 243 -7.51 9.55 -5.47
C MET A 243 -8.23 10.20 -4.29
N ALA A 244 -9.52 10.51 -4.41
CA ALA A 244 -10.31 11.05 -3.31
C ALA A 244 -10.37 10.06 -2.12
N GLY A 245 -10.71 8.79 -2.39
CA GLY A 245 -10.73 7.75 -1.37
C GLY A 245 -9.38 7.57 -0.67
N MET A 246 -8.30 7.50 -1.44
CA MET A 246 -6.94 7.35 -0.91
C MET A 246 -6.49 8.56 -0.09
N ASN A 247 -6.85 9.78 -0.48
CA ASN A 247 -6.56 10.99 0.29
C ASN A 247 -7.32 11.02 1.62
N ILE A 248 -8.59 10.64 1.64
CA ILE A 248 -9.37 10.51 2.88
C ILE A 248 -8.72 9.50 3.83
N LEU A 249 -8.30 8.34 3.32
CA LEU A 249 -7.61 7.32 4.11
C LEU A 249 -6.26 7.82 4.64
N ASN A 250 -5.50 8.59 3.85
CA ASN A 250 -4.25 9.22 4.27
C ASN A 250 -4.46 10.24 5.40
N ILE A 251 -5.55 11.01 5.37
CA ILE A 251 -5.90 11.94 6.48
C ILE A 251 -6.14 11.13 7.76
N GLY A 252 -6.93 10.05 7.70
CA GLY A 252 -7.17 9.17 8.84
C GLY A 252 -5.87 8.58 9.41
N LEU A 253 -4.99 8.08 8.54
CA LEU A 253 -3.67 7.56 8.92
C LEU A 253 -2.81 8.64 9.60
N GLY A 254 -2.81 9.87 9.06
CA GLY A 254 -2.10 11.01 9.64
C GLY A 254 -2.59 11.36 11.05
N MET A 255 -3.91 11.32 11.27
CA MET A 255 -4.51 11.53 12.60
C MET A 255 -4.05 10.44 13.59
N ASP A 256 -3.99 9.18 13.16
CA ASP A 256 -3.58 8.06 14.01
C ASP A 256 -2.07 8.11 14.32
N LEU A 257 -1.25 8.51 13.35
CA LEU A 257 0.17 8.79 13.55
C LEU A 257 0.38 9.90 14.58
N PHE A 258 -0.36 11.01 14.46
CA PHE A 258 -0.28 12.12 15.40
C PHE A 258 -0.68 11.71 16.83
N LYS A 259 -1.78 10.97 16.97
CA LYS A 259 -2.20 10.41 18.28
C LYS A 259 -1.11 9.49 18.86
N ALA A 260 -0.52 8.63 18.04
CA ALA A 260 0.54 7.72 18.47
C ALA A 260 1.82 8.46 18.91
N PHE A 261 2.21 9.51 18.19
CA PHE A 261 3.33 10.38 18.53
C PHE A 261 3.10 11.11 19.87
N LYS A 262 1.93 11.72 20.03
CA LYS A 262 1.57 12.42 21.27
C LYS A 262 1.59 11.47 22.48
N ARG A 263 1.09 10.24 22.31
CA ARG A 263 1.09 9.21 23.35
C ARG A 263 2.51 8.83 23.76
N GLU A 264 3.41 8.60 22.80
CA GLU A 264 4.80 8.22 23.11
C GLU A 264 5.60 9.34 23.77
N ARG A 265 5.41 10.59 23.33
CA ARG A 265 6.05 11.74 23.99
C ARG A 265 5.62 11.88 25.45
N LYS A 266 4.34 11.68 25.76
CA LYS A 266 3.84 11.69 27.14
C LYS A 266 4.48 10.59 28.00
N THR A 267 4.58 9.36 27.48
CA THR A 267 5.23 8.25 28.19
C THR A 267 6.71 8.55 28.47
N GLN A 268 7.44 9.11 27.51
CA GLN A 268 8.85 9.49 27.70
C GLN A 268 9.02 10.59 28.76
N GLN A 269 8.10 11.56 28.83
CA GLN A 269 8.11 12.60 29.87
C GLN A 269 7.83 12.02 31.26
N SER A 270 6.84 11.12 31.37
CA SER A 270 6.52 10.45 32.63
C SER A 270 7.69 9.61 33.18
N ASN A 271 8.37 8.85 32.31
CA ASN A 271 9.51 8.03 32.74
C ASN A 271 10.72 8.86 33.17
N LYS A 272 10.90 10.07 32.62
CA LYS A 272 11.96 10.99 33.07
C LYS A 272 11.70 11.56 34.46
N HIS A 273 10.44 11.83 34.81
CA HIS A 273 10.09 12.31 36.15
C HIS A 273 10.33 11.24 37.22
N HIS A 274 9.98 9.97 36.96
CA HIS A 274 10.20 8.86 37.91
C HIS A 274 11.67 8.44 38.12
N HIS A 275 12.59 8.82 37.23
CA HIS A 275 14.03 8.56 37.40
C HIS A 275 14.80 9.77 37.94
N GLY A 276 14.12 10.90 38.18
CA GLY A 276 14.70 12.12 38.76
C GLY A 276 14.31 12.38 40.21
N GLU A 277 13.52 11.49 40.83
CA GLU A 277 13.23 11.41 42.26
C GLU A 277 14.03 10.23 42.87
#